data_AF-A0A5D4ZDX7-F1
#
_entry.id   AF-A0A5D4ZDX7-F1
#
_cell.length_a   1.000
_cell.length_b   1.000
_cell.length_c   1.000
_cell.angle_alpha   90.00
_cell.angle_beta   90.00
_cell.angle_gamma   90.00
#
_symmetry.space_group_name_H-M   'P 1'
#
loop_
_entity.id
_entity.type
_entity.pdbx_description
1 polymer ?
#
loop_
_entity_poly.entity_id
_entity_poly.type
_entity_poly.pdbx_seq_one_letter_code
_entity_poly.pdbx_strand_id
1 'polypeptide(L)'
;MAGGPTALTLIARTSATGAQPLSLRARFPRTRPPMKKIPLAAADPDRLDTWVKYREGLCGECNATCCTLPVEVRIDDLIRMRLVDEFEREEPAKRIAKRLEKDGVIEHFNHKREIFTLTRMANGDCLYLDRKTRLCTIYARRPDTCRNHPRIGPRPGYCAYRPR
;
A
#
# COMPACT_ATOMS: atom_id res chain seq x y z
N MET A 1 17.51 -52.94 -72.10
CA MET A 1 18.78 -53.48 -72.60
C MET A 1 19.90 -52.70 -71.96
N ALA A 2 20.88 -53.41 -71.39
CA ALA A 2 22.29 -53.07 -71.11
C ALA A 2 22.63 -51.68 -70.52
N GLY A 3 23.41 -51.52 -69.46
CA GLY A 3 24.29 -52.41 -68.73
C GLY A 3 24.91 -51.62 -67.55
N GLY A 4 25.41 -52.31 -66.54
CA GLY A 4 26.25 -51.71 -65.48
C GLY A 4 27.67 -51.47 -66.00
N PRO A 5 28.72 -51.61 -65.18
CA PRO A 5 28.86 -51.36 -63.74
C PRO A 5 30.09 -50.45 -63.47
N THR A 6 30.31 -49.93 -62.25
CA THR A 6 31.66 -49.96 -61.63
C THR A 6 31.65 -49.52 -60.18
N ALA A 7 32.25 -50.37 -59.34
CA ALA A 7 32.64 -50.10 -57.97
C ALA A 7 34.03 -49.43 -57.92
N LEU A 8 34.23 -48.45 -57.03
CA LEU A 8 35.53 -48.12 -56.42
C LEU A 8 35.27 -47.10 -55.29
N THR A 9 35.22 -47.54 -54.03
CA THR A 9 36.35 -47.62 -53.08
C THR A 9 36.33 -46.45 -52.08
N LEU A 10 36.25 -46.86 -50.81
CA LEU A 10 36.47 -46.10 -49.57
C LEU A 10 37.60 -45.07 -49.68
N ILE A 11 37.36 -43.85 -49.19
CA ILE A 11 38.35 -43.17 -48.34
C ILE A 11 37.61 -42.42 -47.23
N ALA A 12 37.80 -42.88 -46.00
CA ALA A 12 37.42 -42.18 -44.79
C ALA A 12 38.23 -40.88 -44.67
N ARG A 13 37.55 -39.76 -44.44
CA ARG A 13 38.16 -38.55 -43.88
C ARG A 13 37.30 -38.04 -42.74
N THR A 14 37.74 -38.41 -41.55
CA THR A 14 37.40 -37.79 -40.27
C THR A 14 37.68 -36.29 -40.33
N SER A 15 36.63 -35.48 -40.18
CA SER A 15 36.76 -34.05 -39.88
C SER A 15 35.90 -33.76 -38.67
N ALA A 16 36.51 -33.91 -37.49
CA ALA A 16 36.01 -33.34 -36.26
C ALA A 16 36.39 -31.85 -36.24
N THR A 17 35.40 -30.96 -36.25
CA THR A 17 35.61 -29.55 -35.91
C THR A 17 34.36 -28.95 -35.28
N GLY A 18 34.37 -28.91 -33.94
CA GLY A 18 34.04 -27.69 -33.21
C GLY A 18 32.57 -27.35 -32.94
N ALA A 19 31.86 -28.21 -32.20
CA ALA A 19 30.72 -27.74 -31.41
C ALA A 19 31.26 -26.89 -30.24
N GLN A 20 31.16 -25.57 -30.35
CA GLN A 20 31.43 -24.67 -29.24
C GLN A 20 30.36 -24.89 -28.16
N PRO A 21 30.71 -25.13 -26.89
CA PRO A 21 29.73 -25.14 -25.84
C PRO A 21 29.23 -23.71 -25.65
N LEU A 22 27.93 -23.47 -25.88
CA LEU A 22 27.25 -22.31 -25.32
C LEU A 22 27.47 -22.37 -23.81
N SER A 23 28.43 -21.59 -23.32
CA SER A 23 28.59 -21.26 -21.92
C SER A 23 27.29 -20.62 -21.45
N LEU A 24 26.37 -21.46 -20.95
CA LEU A 24 25.19 -21.05 -20.22
C LEU A 24 25.69 -20.43 -18.92
N ARG A 25 26.05 -19.15 -18.97
CA ARG A 25 26.30 -18.36 -17.76
C ARG A 25 24.98 -18.31 -17.02
N ALA A 26 24.80 -19.20 -16.06
CA ALA A 26 23.71 -19.16 -15.11
C ALA A 26 23.71 -17.75 -14.50
N ARG A 27 22.72 -16.94 -14.91
CA ARG A 27 22.47 -15.64 -14.28
C ARG A 27 21.89 -15.97 -12.92
N PHE A 28 22.76 -16.18 -11.93
CA PHE A 28 22.34 -16.24 -10.54
C PHE A 28 21.56 -14.95 -10.25
N PRO A 29 20.30 -15.04 -9.79
CA PRO A 29 19.56 -13.86 -9.37
C PRO A 29 20.37 -13.21 -8.26
N ARG A 30 20.77 -11.94 -8.45
CA ARG A 30 21.42 -11.17 -7.40
C ARG A 30 20.39 -10.95 -6.29
N THR A 31 20.32 -11.88 -5.34
CA THR A 31 19.59 -11.66 -4.09
C THR A 31 20.28 -10.51 -3.38
N ARG A 32 19.63 -9.35 -3.32
CA ARG A 32 20.14 -8.21 -2.58
C ARG A 32 20.35 -8.66 -1.13
N PRO A 33 21.53 -8.44 -0.53
CA PRO A 33 21.75 -8.82 0.86
C PRO A 33 20.73 -8.10 1.76
N PRO A 34 20.25 -8.76 2.84
CA PRO A 34 19.27 -8.17 3.73
C PRO A 34 19.86 -6.88 4.34
N MET A 35 19.21 -5.74 4.07
CA MET A 35 19.66 -4.47 4.63
C MET A 35 19.54 -4.52 6.15
N LYS A 36 20.64 -4.19 6.84
CA LYS A 36 20.68 -4.03 8.29
C LYS A 36 19.60 -3.01 8.69
N LYS A 37 18.57 -3.46 9.42
CA LYS A 37 17.48 -2.59 9.88
C LYS A 37 18.04 -1.65 10.95
N ILE A 38 18.35 -0.41 10.57
CA ILE A 38 18.60 0.66 11.55
C ILE A 38 17.28 0.86 12.31
N PRO A 39 17.27 0.78 13.65
CA PRO A 39 16.07 1.06 14.43
C PRO A 39 15.61 2.48 14.13
N LEU A 40 14.39 2.61 13.60
CA LEU A 40 13.78 3.91 13.38
C LEU A 40 13.20 4.38 14.72
N ALA A 41 13.54 5.61 15.11
CA ALA A 41 12.93 6.24 16.28
C ALA A 41 11.41 6.34 16.09
N ALA A 42 10.66 6.16 17.16
CA ALA A 42 9.21 6.34 17.15
C ALA A 42 8.88 7.82 16.88
N ALA A 43 8.13 8.09 15.82
CA ALA A 43 7.70 9.44 15.50
C ALA A 43 6.69 9.96 16.52
N ASP A 44 6.61 11.28 16.65
CA ASP A 44 5.58 11.98 17.39
C ASP A 44 4.52 12.50 16.39
N PRO A 45 3.26 12.01 16.44
CA PRO A 45 2.19 12.42 15.53
C PRO A 45 1.99 13.93 15.45
N ASP A 46 2.20 14.64 16.56
CA ASP A 46 1.97 16.09 16.65
C ASP A 46 3.19 16.92 16.22
N ARG A 47 4.38 16.29 16.08
CA ARG A 47 5.61 16.94 15.63
C ARG A 47 6.07 16.40 14.28
N LEU A 48 5.65 17.09 13.22
CA LEU A 48 5.84 16.66 11.83
C LEU A 48 7.30 16.44 11.43
N ASP A 49 8.24 17.16 12.03
CA ASP A 49 9.69 17.02 11.81
C ASP A 49 10.22 15.64 12.24
N THR A 50 9.62 15.03 13.27
CA THR A 50 9.98 13.68 13.74
C THR A 50 9.49 12.56 12.84
N TRP A 51 8.62 12.86 11.86
CA TRP A 51 8.10 11.85 10.95
C TRP A 51 9.20 11.34 10.03
N VAL A 52 9.18 10.04 9.78
CA VAL A 52 10.20 9.37 8.96
C VAL A 52 9.78 9.34 7.50
N LYS A 53 10.74 9.44 6.58
CA LYS A 53 10.45 9.29 5.14
C LYS A 53 9.88 7.90 4.88
N TYR A 54 8.73 7.85 4.20
CA TYR A 54 8.08 6.58 3.94
C TYR A 54 8.90 5.71 2.98
N ARG A 55 8.89 4.40 3.25
CA ARG A 55 9.44 3.36 2.39
C ARG A 55 8.53 2.13 2.45
N GLU A 56 8.50 1.36 1.38
CA GLU A 56 7.71 0.13 1.33
C GLU A 56 8.12 -0.83 2.47
N GLY A 57 7.13 -1.51 3.06
CA GLY A 57 7.32 -2.41 4.20
C GLY A 57 7.23 -1.75 5.58
N LEU A 58 7.22 -0.41 5.68
CA LEU A 58 7.15 0.29 6.97
C LEU A 58 5.87 -0.01 7.75
N CYS A 59 4.76 -0.28 7.06
CA CYS A 59 3.48 -0.60 7.70
C CYS A 59 3.45 -1.99 8.37
N GLY A 60 4.35 -2.92 8.01
CA GLY A 60 4.32 -4.31 8.51
C GLY A 60 4.64 -4.44 10.00
N GLU A 61 5.50 -3.57 10.53
CA GLU A 61 5.93 -3.54 11.93
C GLU A 61 5.36 -2.31 12.68
N CYS A 62 4.46 -1.56 12.04
CA CYS A 62 3.90 -0.31 12.59
C CYS A 62 2.73 -0.58 13.54
N ASN A 63 2.61 0.24 14.59
CA ASN A 63 1.49 0.24 15.53
C ASN A 63 0.23 0.99 15.01
N ALA A 64 0.03 0.96 13.68
CA ALA A 64 -1.09 1.61 12.99
C ALA A 64 -1.27 3.10 13.35
N THR A 65 -0.19 3.85 13.55
CA THR A 65 -0.24 5.25 13.99
C THR A 65 -0.99 6.17 13.02
N CYS A 66 -1.05 5.85 11.72
CA CYS A 66 -1.91 6.58 10.79
C CYS A 66 -3.41 6.51 11.16
N CYS A 67 -3.84 5.46 11.86
CA CYS A 67 -5.20 5.31 12.38
C CYS A 67 -5.39 6.03 13.72
N THR A 68 -4.40 6.73 14.24
CA THR A 68 -4.54 7.61 15.41
C THR A 68 -4.50 9.09 15.03
N LEU A 69 -4.32 9.40 13.75
CA LEU A 69 -4.38 10.76 13.22
C LEU A 69 -5.85 11.16 12.98
N PRO A 70 -6.18 12.46 13.04
CA PRO A 70 -7.48 12.94 12.57
C PRO A 70 -7.70 12.56 11.10
N VAL A 71 -8.84 11.91 10.81
CA VAL A 71 -9.18 11.48 9.45
C VAL A 71 -10.29 12.38 8.91
N GLU A 72 -9.89 13.29 8.04
CA GLU A 72 -10.80 14.13 7.26
C GLU A 72 -11.34 13.32 6.07
N VAL A 73 -12.65 13.32 5.86
CA VAL A 73 -13.35 12.62 4.78
C VAL A 73 -14.37 13.52 4.11
N ARG A 74 -14.68 13.23 2.84
CA ARG A 74 -15.75 13.90 2.07
C ARG A 74 -16.96 12.99 1.87
N ILE A 75 -18.02 13.51 1.25
CA ILE A 75 -19.25 12.75 0.99
C ILE A 75 -18.99 11.44 0.22
N ASP A 76 -18.11 11.47 -0.80
CA ASP A 76 -17.74 10.28 -1.57
C ASP A 76 -17.08 9.18 -0.72
N ASP A 77 -16.29 9.60 0.27
CA ASP A 77 -15.66 8.68 1.22
C ASP A 77 -16.70 8.07 2.17
N LEU A 78 -17.67 8.87 2.64
CA LEU A 78 -18.76 8.38 3.48
C LEU A 78 -19.63 7.35 2.74
N ILE A 79 -19.89 7.58 1.45
CA ILE A 79 -20.59 6.63 0.58
C ILE A 79 -19.77 5.34 0.41
N ARG A 80 -18.47 5.47 0.11
CA ARG A 80 -17.56 4.32 0.01
C ARG A 80 -17.51 3.50 1.30
N MET A 81 -17.51 4.16 2.44
CA MET A 81 -17.55 3.54 3.77
C MET A 81 -18.91 2.89 4.07
N ARG A 82 -19.95 3.20 3.28
CA ARG A 82 -21.35 2.80 3.46
C ARG A 82 -21.99 3.38 4.72
N LEU A 83 -21.65 4.63 5.05
CA LEU A 83 -22.27 5.40 6.13
C LEU A 83 -23.39 6.31 5.64
N VAL A 84 -23.33 6.62 4.35
CA VAL A 84 -24.21 7.53 3.62
C VAL A 84 -24.55 6.85 2.30
N ASP A 85 -25.77 7.00 1.83
CA ASP A 85 -26.17 6.51 0.51
C ASP A 85 -25.81 7.51 -0.60
N GLU A 86 -25.72 7.04 -1.84
CA GLU A 86 -25.52 7.87 -3.02
C GLU A 86 -26.63 8.92 -3.18
N PHE A 87 -27.89 8.59 -2.84
CA PHE A 87 -28.99 9.56 -2.92
C PHE A 87 -28.85 10.72 -1.91
N GLU A 88 -28.17 10.51 -0.79
CA GLU A 88 -27.93 11.57 0.20
C GLU A 88 -26.88 12.57 -0.30
N ARG A 89 -26.19 12.33 -1.43
CA ARG A 89 -25.22 13.27 -2.00
C ARG A 89 -25.83 14.65 -2.27
N GLU A 90 -27.10 14.69 -2.65
CA GLU A 90 -27.83 15.93 -2.97
C GLU A 90 -28.41 16.62 -1.72
N GLU A 91 -28.41 15.94 -0.57
CA GLU A 91 -28.86 16.53 0.69
C GLU A 91 -27.83 17.53 1.24
N PRO A 92 -28.26 18.57 1.97
CA PRO A 92 -27.34 19.50 2.61
C PRO A 92 -26.38 18.77 3.56
N ALA A 93 -25.07 18.89 3.35
CA ALA A 93 -24.02 18.21 4.13
C ALA A 93 -24.17 18.40 5.66
N LYS A 94 -24.71 19.55 6.09
CA LYS A 94 -25.01 19.84 7.49
C LYS A 94 -26.05 18.89 8.11
N ARG A 95 -27.04 18.42 7.36
CA ARG A 95 -28.04 17.45 7.86
C ARG A 95 -27.39 16.08 8.08
N ILE A 96 -26.57 15.66 7.13
CA ILE A 96 -25.79 14.42 7.20
C ILE A 96 -24.83 14.47 8.38
N ALA A 97 -24.11 15.58 8.56
CA ALA A 97 -23.19 15.78 9.67
C ALA A 97 -23.88 15.60 11.03
N LYS A 98 -25.03 16.26 11.24
CA LYS A 98 -25.80 16.12 12.50
C LYS A 98 -26.23 14.68 12.79
N ARG A 99 -26.62 13.92 11.75
CA ARG A 99 -26.95 12.49 11.89
C ARG A 99 -25.72 11.70 12.32
N LEU A 100 -24.60 11.87 11.62
CA LEU A 100 -23.36 11.15 11.89
C LEU A 100 -22.71 11.53 13.23
N GLU A 101 -22.85 12.77 13.69
CA GLU A 101 -22.43 13.21 15.04
C GLU A 101 -23.23 12.48 16.11
N LYS A 102 -24.56 12.38 15.93
CA LYS A 102 -25.45 11.66 16.85
C LYS A 102 -25.13 10.15 16.88
N ASP A 103 -24.78 9.59 15.74
CA ASP A 103 -24.37 8.19 15.61
C ASP A 103 -22.94 7.93 16.14
N GLY A 104 -22.20 8.99 16.53
CA GLY A 104 -20.83 8.90 17.05
C GLY A 104 -19.80 8.50 15.99
N VAL A 105 -20.10 8.72 14.71
CA VAL A 105 -19.24 8.38 13.58
C VAL A 105 -18.25 9.50 13.27
N ILE A 106 -18.69 10.76 13.44
CA ILE A 106 -17.86 11.95 13.26
C ILE A 106 -17.81 12.77 14.55
N GLU A 107 -16.68 13.42 14.80
CA GLU A 107 -16.46 14.30 15.95
C GLU A 107 -16.50 15.79 15.58
N HIS A 108 -16.36 16.10 14.29
CA HIS A 108 -16.37 17.47 13.80
C HIS A 108 -16.83 17.56 12.35
N PHE A 109 -17.52 18.67 12.01
CA PHE A 109 -17.89 19.02 10.65
C PHE A 109 -17.49 20.47 10.32
N ASN A 110 -16.72 20.63 9.24
CA ASN A 110 -16.35 21.93 8.71
C ASN A 110 -17.32 22.36 7.62
N HIS A 111 -18.23 23.28 7.94
CA HIS A 111 -19.27 23.73 7.02
C HIS A 111 -18.73 24.44 5.76
N LYS A 112 -17.62 25.18 5.85
CA LYS A 112 -17.08 25.94 4.72
C LYS A 112 -16.49 25.04 3.62
N ARG A 113 -15.94 23.90 4.02
CA ARG A 113 -15.24 22.95 3.12
C ARG A 113 -16.00 21.64 2.92
N GLU A 114 -17.11 21.47 3.65
CA GLU A 114 -17.90 20.23 3.70
C GLU A 114 -17.04 18.99 4.00
N ILE A 115 -16.18 19.13 5.01
CA ILE A 115 -15.29 18.08 5.48
C ILE A 115 -15.81 17.54 6.79
N PHE A 116 -15.85 16.22 6.89
CA PHE A 116 -16.24 15.47 8.07
C PHE A 116 -14.99 14.88 8.71
N THR A 117 -14.82 15.00 10.02
CA THR A 117 -13.71 14.38 10.75
C THR A 117 -14.23 13.15 11.49
N LEU A 118 -13.71 11.97 11.16
CA LEU A 118 -14.13 10.73 11.83
C LEU A 118 -13.79 10.77 13.32
N THR A 119 -14.66 10.17 14.12
CA THR A 119 -14.49 10.11 15.57
C THR A 119 -13.25 9.31 15.96
N ARG A 120 -12.50 9.87 16.90
CA ARG A 120 -11.45 9.17 17.62
C ARG A 120 -11.97 8.76 19.00
N MET A 121 -11.57 7.57 19.42
CA MET A 121 -11.85 7.05 20.75
C MET A 121 -11.03 7.83 21.79
N ALA A 122 -11.36 7.68 23.07
CA ALA A 122 -10.65 8.37 24.15
C ALA A 122 -9.14 8.07 24.22
N ASN A 123 -8.68 6.94 23.67
CA ASN A 123 -7.27 6.59 23.57
C ASN A 123 -6.59 7.14 22.29
N GLY A 124 -7.31 7.92 21.49
CA GLY A 124 -6.82 8.54 20.25
C GLY A 124 -6.90 7.65 19.01
N ASP A 125 -7.37 6.41 19.10
CA ASP A 125 -7.56 5.51 17.96
C ASP A 125 -8.80 5.90 17.14
N CYS A 126 -8.75 5.70 15.82
CA CYS A 126 -9.92 5.79 14.95
C CYS A 126 -10.99 4.75 15.34
N LEU A 127 -12.26 5.12 15.21
CA LEU A 127 -13.43 4.24 15.44
C LEU A 127 -13.34 2.87 14.73
N TYR A 128 -12.67 2.79 13.58
CA TYR A 128 -12.54 1.57 12.78
C TYR A 128 -11.24 0.79 13.00
N LEU A 129 -10.48 1.08 14.05
CA LEU A 129 -9.25 0.36 14.36
C LEU A 129 -9.53 -0.80 15.33
N ASP A 130 -9.20 -2.02 14.92
CA ASP A 130 -9.31 -3.17 15.81
C ASP A 130 -8.23 -3.10 16.89
N ARG A 131 -8.67 -3.15 18.16
CA ARG A 131 -7.78 -2.93 19.31
C ARG A 131 -6.74 -4.03 19.51
N LYS A 132 -7.01 -5.26 19.05
CA LYS A 132 -6.13 -6.42 19.26
C LYS A 132 -5.12 -6.57 18.12
N THR A 133 -5.61 -6.58 16.89
CA THR A 133 -4.80 -6.80 15.68
C THR A 133 -4.07 -5.55 15.22
N ARG A 134 -4.55 -4.36 15.63
CA ARG A 134 -4.12 -3.05 15.13
C ARG A 134 -4.30 -2.95 13.61
N LEU A 135 -5.38 -3.53 13.09
CA LEU A 135 -5.77 -3.46 11.68
C LEU A 135 -7.10 -2.73 11.53
N CYS A 136 -7.26 -2.02 10.42
CA CYS A 136 -8.51 -1.33 10.12
C CYS A 136 -9.61 -2.34 9.77
N THR A 137 -10.75 -2.29 10.46
CA THR A 137 -11.88 -3.21 10.25
C THR A 137 -12.61 -2.97 8.92
N ILE A 138 -12.48 -1.79 8.33
CA ILE A 138 -13.05 -1.42 7.03
C ILE A 138 -11.98 -1.33 5.93
N TYR A 139 -10.91 -2.13 5.99
CA TYR A 139 -9.72 -1.98 5.15
C TYR A 139 -10.01 -1.80 3.64
N ALA A 140 -10.96 -2.57 3.11
CA ALA A 140 -11.38 -2.52 1.69
C ALA A 140 -12.14 -1.23 1.34
N ARG A 141 -12.86 -0.66 2.30
CA ARG A 141 -13.71 0.54 2.15
C ARG A 141 -13.07 1.81 2.70
N ARG A 142 -11.77 1.78 2.99
CA ARG A 142 -11.07 2.93 3.57
C ARG A 142 -11.28 4.20 2.71
N PRO A 143 -11.43 5.36 3.37
CA PRO A 143 -11.50 6.63 2.68
C PRO A 143 -10.17 6.92 1.96
N ASP A 144 -10.22 7.83 0.99
CA ASP A 144 -9.05 8.22 0.20
C ASP A 144 -7.92 8.75 1.08
N THR A 145 -8.24 9.50 2.13
CA THR A 145 -7.29 9.97 3.15
C THR A 145 -6.42 8.82 3.71
N CYS A 146 -7.05 7.71 4.09
CA CYS A 146 -6.36 6.55 4.65
C CYS A 146 -5.69 5.68 3.60
N ARG A 147 -6.29 5.54 2.42
CA ARG A 147 -5.76 4.70 1.33
C ARG A 147 -4.51 5.32 0.70
N ASN A 148 -4.48 6.63 0.58
CA ASN A 148 -3.40 7.37 -0.06
C ASN A 148 -2.34 7.89 0.93
N HIS A 149 -2.53 7.72 2.24
CA HIS A 149 -1.47 8.03 3.21
C HIS A 149 -0.25 7.11 2.98
N PRO A 150 0.99 7.63 2.96
CA PRO A 150 1.42 8.99 3.30
C PRO A 150 1.65 9.92 2.10
N ARG A 151 1.22 9.55 0.88
CA ARG A 151 1.27 10.45 -0.28
C ARG A 151 0.44 11.73 -0.02
N ILE A 152 -0.65 11.58 0.73
CA ILE A 152 -1.44 12.70 1.27
C ILE A 152 -1.41 12.70 2.80
N GLY A 153 -1.57 13.88 3.40
CA GLY A 153 -1.59 14.09 4.85
C GLY A 153 -0.84 15.35 5.27
N PRO A 154 -0.63 15.54 6.60
CA PRO A 154 0.03 16.73 7.14
C PRO A 154 1.46 16.97 6.64
N ARG A 155 2.20 15.88 6.36
CA ARG A 155 3.54 15.91 5.76
C ARG A 155 3.64 14.88 4.62
N PRO A 156 3.34 15.28 3.37
CA PRO A 156 3.35 14.38 2.22
C PRO A 156 4.69 13.65 2.05
N GLY A 157 4.64 12.33 1.85
CA GLY A 157 5.82 11.45 1.70
C GLY A 157 6.47 11.01 3.02
N TYR A 158 5.97 11.47 4.16
CA TYR A 158 6.46 11.11 5.49
C TYR A 158 5.37 10.44 6.31
N CYS A 159 5.76 9.54 7.20
CA CYS A 159 4.86 8.75 8.03
C CYS A 159 5.19 8.95 9.51
N ALA A 160 4.14 9.09 10.33
CA ALA A 160 4.20 9.07 11.79
C ALA A 160 4.48 7.64 12.32
N TYR A 161 5.47 6.94 11.76
CA TYR A 161 5.74 5.55 12.10
C TYR A 161 6.10 5.40 13.57
N ARG A 162 5.43 4.46 14.26
CA ARG A 162 5.84 3.94 15.55
C ARG A 162 5.93 2.42 15.46
N PRO A 163 7.04 1.80 15.91
CA PRO A 163 7.12 0.34 16.00
C PRO A 163 6.06 -0.19 16.98
N ARG A 164 5.61 -1.43 16.76
CA ARG A 164 4.75 -2.19 17.70
C ARG A 164 5.49 -2.55 18.97
#